data_AF-A0A1A9I080-F1
#
_entry.id   AF-A0A1A9I080-F1
#
_cell.length_a   1.000
_cell.length_b   1.000
_cell.length_c   1.000
_cell.angle_alpha   90.00
_cell.angle_beta   90.00
_cell.angle_gamma   90.00
#
_symmetry.space_group_name_H-M   'P 1'
#
loop_
_entity.id
_entity.type
_entity.pdbx_description
1 polymer ?
#
loop_
_entity_poly.entity_id
_entity_poly.type
_entity_poly.pdbx_seq_one_letter_code
_entity_poly.pdbx_strand_id
1 'polypeptide(L)'
;MKNTIAAFLLLISCTGRAQVYDQELEKERNHTRAAFLQLMPRISDRLWDSTLTPEQQVALFDPMLVYIQKCLPAYRKIRQKYLEESPAPPSTLFNLHFHSLQDSDQLAKILYDPKYSAATLLYCYKPAEISAVINGFIQPLLIQKAGISFTEASIGYTFGQQVFTKKLKGDQWQIWSASRAYVLRFIFDLNNSTIQHLEFTAFNDPEYVKIQLPFSAYKPRFTTDQLYLSMSKIRWDAYTTNLIKNVPPHSWQDTVNRRLLAYYAQNQEQFHMVRQKILAGLDKAGLPDTSWKEFTNLLPEDTESLKEVLVPYFIEPGAIADYLFSATHTIPHFSKNIEEIGANTMTGFQNSVISNNGAALWKICSRSYSVAFEYTWNIQTGEVTGLRLLKRS
;
A
#
# COMPACT_ATOMS: atom_id res chain seq x y z
N MET A 1 -18.61 -15.47 13.16
CA MET A 1 -19.12 -15.18 11.79
C MET A 1 -19.57 -13.73 11.60
N LYS A 2 -20.11 -13.05 12.62
CA LYS A 2 -20.47 -11.61 12.55
C LYS A 2 -19.27 -10.63 12.44
N ASN A 3 -18.03 -11.14 12.52
CA ASN A 3 -16.77 -10.37 12.42
C ASN A 3 -15.98 -10.66 11.12
N THR A 4 -16.42 -11.56 10.25
CA THR A 4 -15.57 -12.07 9.16
C THR A 4 -15.46 -11.07 8.01
N ILE A 5 -16.53 -10.31 7.80
CA ILE A 5 -16.60 -9.11 6.96
C ILE A 5 -15.70 -8.01 7.53
N ALA A 6 -15.73 -7.78 8.85
CA ALA A 6 -14.88 -6.80 9.55
C ALA A 6 -13.36 -7.00 9.39
N ALA A 7 -12.92 -8.18 8.90
CA ALA A 7 -11.52 -8.48 8.58
C ALA A 7 -11.14 -8.19 7.11
N PHE A 8 -12.11 -8.14 6.19
CA PHE A 8 -11.96 -7.52 4.86
C PHE A 8 -11.64 -6.01 4.97
N LEU A 9 -11.88 -5.45 6.15
CA LEU A 9 -12.06 -4.03 6.43
C LEU A 9 -10.94 -3.39 7.25
N LEU A 10 -9.95 -4.19 7.65
CA LEU A 10 -8.76 -3.68 8.32
C LEU A 10 -7.58 -3.54 7.33
N LEU A 11 -7.53 -4.30 6.20
CA LEU A 11 -6.24 -4.62 5.57
C LEU A 11 -6.22 -4.60 4.03
N ILE A 12 -6.99 -3.68 3.45
CA ILE A 12 -6.44 -2.89 2.34
C ILE A 12 -5.52 -1.78 2.90
N SER A 13 -5.05 -1.96 4.14
CA SER A 13 -4.14 -1.10 4.87
C SER A 13 -2.88 -0.91 4.05
N CYS A 14 -2.85 0.23 3.37
CA CYS A 14 -1.69 0.81 2.73
C CYS A 14 -1.20 -0.05 1.55
N THR A 15 -1.84 0.16 0.39
CA THR A 15 -1.21 0.07 -0.93
C THR A 15 0.31 0.08 -0.80
N GLY A 16 0.90 -1.10 -0.98
CA GLY A 16 2.30 -1.31 -0.68
C GLY A 16 3.17 -0.26 -1.36
N ARG A 17 3.86 0.54 -0.54
CA ARG A 17 4.85 1.52 -0.99
C ARG A 17 6.02 0.79 -1.63
N ALA A 18 5.89 0.47 -2.91
CA ALA A 18 6.98 0.01 -3.75
C ALA A 18 7.02 0.81 -5.05
N GLN A 19 7.19 2.13 -4.97
CA GLN A 19 8.47 2.77 -5.27
C GLN A 19 9.25 2.47 -6.57
N VAL A 20 8.65 1.85 -7.59
CA VAL A 20 9.19 1.88 -8.97
C VAL A 20 8.15 2.49 -9.88
N TYR A 21 8.49 3.59 -10.54
CA TYR A 21 7.66 4.13 -11.61
C TYR A 21 8.14 3.53 -12.92
N ASP A 22 7.43 2.52 -13.41
CA ASP A 22 7.64 1.95 -14.73
C ASP A 22 6.41 2.32 -15.58
N GLN A 23 6.64 2.92 -16.75
CA GLN A 23 5.55 3.38 -17.61
C GLN A 23 4.72 2.22 -18.15
N GLU A 24 5.34 1.05 -18.43
CA GLU A 24 4.61 -0.16 -18.81
C GLU A 24 3.71 -0.61 -17.65
N LEU A 25 4.26 -0.60 -16.43
CA LEU A 25 3.53 -0.92 -15.21
C LEU A 25 2.37 0.06 -14.93
N GLU A 26 2.59 1.37 -15.06
CA GLU A 26 1.55 2.36 -14.77
C GLU A 26 0.44 2.34 -15.81
N LYS A 27 0.79 2.07 -17.08
CA LYS A 27 -0.20 1.81 -18.13
C LYS A 27 -1.06 0.59 -17.76
N GLU A 28 -0.45 -0.55 -17.40
CA GLU A 28 -1.21 -1.73 -16.98
C GLU A 28 -2.09 -1.45 -15.75
N ARG A 29 -1.56 -0.76 -14.73
CA ARG A 29 -2.34 -0.35 -13.55
C ARG A 29 -3.57 0.47 -13.92
N ASN A 30 -3.45 1.42 -14.84
CA ASN A 30 -4.59 2.22 -15.28
C ASN A 30 -5.64 1.39 -16.03
N HIS A 31 -5.21 0.43 -16.87
CA HIS A 31 -6.15 -0.50 -17.52
C HIS A 31 -6.88 -1.37 -16.48
N THR A 32 -6.16 -1.91 -15.48
CA THR A 32 -6.75 -2.68 -14.39
C THR A 32 -7.75 -1.86 -13.59
N ARG A 33 -7.39 -0.62 -13.18
CA ARG A 33 -8.26 0.29 -12.43
C ARG A 33 -9.54 0.62 -13.20
N ALA A 34 -9.42 0.95 -14.49
CA ALA A 34 -10.58 1.29 -15.33
C ALA A 34 -11.53 0.11 -15.50
N ALA A 35 -11.01 -1.10 -15.77
CA ALA A 35 -11.83 -2.31 -15.83
C ALA A 35 -12.55 -2.56 -14.51
N PHE A 36 -11.89 -2.31 -13.39
CA PHE A 36 -12.45 -2.62 -12.08
C PHE A 36 -13.49 -1.62 -11.61
N LEU A 37 -13.32 -0.33 -11.87
CA LEU A 37 -14.36 0.67 -11.65
C LEU A 37 -15.68 0.30 -12.36
N GLN A 38 -15.60 -0.37 -13.51
CA GLN A 38 -16.79 -0.87 -14.23
C GLN A 38 -17.40 -2.13 -13.60
N LEU A 39 -16.58 -2.99 -12.98
CA LEU A 39 -17.04 -4.22 -12.35
C LEU A 39 -17.58 -3.99 -10.93
N MET A 40 -17.06 -2.99 -10.23
CA MET A 40 -17.30 -2.78 -8.80
C MET A 40 -18.77 -2.60 -8.41
N PRO A 41 -19.60 -1.82 -9.12
CA PRO A 41 -21.03 -1.73 -8.80
C PRO A 41 -21.73 -3.10 -8.77
N ARG A 42 -21.32 -4.04 -9.63
CA ARG A 42 -21.91 -5.39 -9.69
C ARG A 42 -21.52 -6.27 -8.51
N ILE A 43 -20.39 -5.94 -7.86
CA ILE A 43 -19.80 -6.69 -6.76
C ILE A 43 -20.22 -6.06 -5.42
N SER A 44 -20.06 -4.74 -5.28
CA SER A 44 -20.37 -3.97 -4.06
C SER A 44 -21.81 -4.13 -3.60
N ASP A 45 -22.76 -4.14 -4.53
CA ASP A 45 -24.19 -4.20 -4.20
C ASP A 45 -24.61 -5.55 -3.59
N ARG A 46 -23.79 -6.60 -3.80
CA ARG A 46 -24.08 -7.97 -3.36
C ARG A 46 -23.10 -8.52 -2.34
N LEU A 47 -21.93 -7.89 -2.16
CA LEU A 47 -20.86 -8.34 -1.26
C LEU A 47 -21.32 -8.58 0.18
N TRP A 48 -22.35 -7.88 0.59
CA TRP A 48 -22.84 -7.86 1.96
C TRP A 48 -24.26 -8.40 2.09
N ASP A 49 -24.77 -9.04 1.04
CA ASP A 49 -25.99 -9.82 1.13
C ASP A 49 -25.77 -11.00 2.09
N SER A 50 -26.27 -10.83 3.31
CA SER A 50 -26.13 -11.80 4.41
C SER A 50 -26.86 -13.12 4.15
N THR A 51 -27.67 -13.19 3.08
CA THR A 51 -28.33 -14.41 2.65
C THR A 51 -27.44 -15.29 1.77
N LEU A 52 -26.34 -14.75 1.26
CA LEU A 52 -25.37 -15.51 0.47
C LEU A 52 -24.57 -16.46 1.34
N THR A 53 -24.36 -17.69 0.85
CA THR A 53 -23.37 -18.60 1.44
C THR A 53 -21.94 -18.07 1.22
N PRO A 54 -20.95 -18.49 2.01
CA PRO A 54 -19.54 -18.12 1.78
C PRO A 54 -19.07 -18.39 0.34
N GLU A 55 -19.50 -19.49 -0.26
CA GLU A 55 -19.18 -19.85 -1.65
C GLU A 55 -19.81 -18.88 -2.64
N GLN A 56 -21.05 -18.44 -2.39
CA GLN A 56 -21.73 -17.44 -3.20
C GLN A 56 -21.09 -16.05 -3.07
N GLN A 57 -20.60 -15.70 -1.89
CA GLN A 57 -19.84 -14.46 -1.67
C GLN A 57 -18.50 -14.48 -2.44
N VAL A 58 -17.78 -15.60 -2.43
CA VAL A 58 -16.56 -15.77 -3.25
C VAL A 58 -16.87 -15.69 -4.74
N ALA A 59 -18.02 -16.26 -5.19
CA ALA A 59 -18.43 -16.21 -6.58
C ALA A 59 -18.72 -14.78 -7.10
N LEU A 60 -18.98 -13.80 -6.23
CA LEU A 60 -19.11 -12.40 -6.63
C LEU A 60 -17.84 -11.85 -7.29
N PHE A 61 -16.68 -12.43 -6.97
CA PHE A 61 -15.39 -12.04 -7.54
C PHE A 61 -15.08 -12.76 -8.86
N ASP A 62 -15.90 -13.72 -9.32
CA ASP A 62 -15.65 -14.47 -10.56
C ASP A 62 -15.44 -13.55 -11.79
N PRO A 63 -16.15 -12.42 -11.99
CA PRO A 63 -15.85 -11.50 -13.09
C PRO A 63 -14.44 -10.91 -13.02
N MET A 64 -13.91 -10.65 -11.82
CA MET A 64 -12.51 -10.24 -11.66
C MET A 64 -11.57 -11.35 -12.05
N LEU A 65 -11.85 -12.59 -11.63
CA LEU A 65 -11.01 -13.74 -11.96
C LEU A 65 -10.94 -14.00 -13.46
N VAL A 66 -12.05 -13.82 -14.18
CA VAL A 66 -12.06 -13.90 -15.65
C VAL A 66 -11.15 -12.84 -16.27
N TYR A 67 -11.20 -11.61 -15.77
CA TYR A 67 -10.30 -10.55 -16.21
C TYR A 67 -8.83 -10.87 -15.89
N ILE A 68 -8.55 -11.36 -14.67
CA ILE A 68 -7.22 -11.77 -14.23
C ILE A 68 -6.65 -12.84 -15.16
N GLN A 69 -7.44 -13.86 -15.48
CA GLN A 69 -7.02 -14.95 -16.36
C GLN A 69 -6.69 -14.44 -17.77
N LYS A 70 -7.49 -13.51 -18.29
CA LYS A 70 -7.24 -12.87 -19.59
C LYS A 70 -5.93 -12.09 -19.62
N CYS A 71 -5.62 -11.39 -18.53
CA CYS A 71 -4.43 -10.55 -18.40
C CYS A 71 -3.21 -11.30 -17.84
N LEU A 72 -3.35 -12.58 -17.49
CA LEU A 72 -2.32 -13.38 -16.81
C LEU A 72 -0.95 -13.33 -17.50
N PRO A 73 -0.82 -13.43 -18.84
CA PRO A 73 0.49 -13.34 -19.50
C PRO A 73 1.23 -12.02 -19.22
N ALA A 74 0.51 -10.90 -19.23
CA ALA A 74 1.08 -9.58 -18.95
C ALA A 74 1.50 -9.47 -17.47
N TYR A 75 0.62 -9.90 -16.54
CA TYR A 75 0.93 -9.93 -15.11
C TYR A 75 2.16 -10.78 -14.81
N ARG A 76 2.24 -11.98 -15.38
CA ARG A 76 3.36 -12.90 -15.18
C ARG A 76 4.68 -12.28 -15.62
N LYS A 77 4.71 -11.71 -16.83
CA LYS A 77 5.90 -11.05 -17.37
C LYS A 77 6.40 -9.94 -16.44
N ILE A 78 5.51 -9.06 -15.99
CA ILE A 78 5.87 -7.92 -15.14
C ILE A 78 6.30 -8.38 -13.74
N ARG A 79 5.54 -9.28 -13.10
CA ARG A 79 5.87 -9.79 -11.78
C ARG A 79 7.17 -10.60 -11.78
N GLN A 80 7.40 -11.43 -12.80
CA GLN A 80 8.64 -12.18 -12.93
C GLN A 80 9.86 -11.26 -12.99
N LYS A 81 9.78 -10.21 -13.83
CA LYS A 81 10.80 -9.16 -13.94
C LYS A 81 11.15 -8.58 -12.56
N TYR A 82 10.16 -8.18 -11.77
CA TYR A 82 10.40 -7.63 -10.42
C TYR A 82 10.84 -8.65 -9.38
N LEU A 83 10.42 -9.92 -9.50
CA LEU A 83 10.88 -11.02 -8.64
C LEU A 83 12.37 -11.33 -8.87
N GLU A 84 12.82 -11.27 -10.12
CA GLU A 84 14.22 -11.50 -10.52
C GLU A 84 15.14 -10.35 -10.12
N GLU A 85 14.63 -9.12 -10.07
CA GLU A 85 15.39 -7.93 -9.69
C GLU A 85 15.48 -7.70 -8.19
N SER A 86 14.58 -8.31 -7.41
CA SER A 86 14.60 -8.20 -5.97
C SER A 86 15.87 -8.80 -5.38
N PRO A 87 16.42 -8.21 -4.30
CA PRO A 87 17.62 -8.75 -3.65
C PRO A 87 17.41 -10.19 -3.15
N ALA A 88 18.45 -11.01 -3.27
CA ALA A 88 18.45 -12.32 -2.65
C ALA A 88 18.48 -12.20 -1.11
N PRO A 89 17.79 -13.09 -0.36
CA PRO A 89 17.82 -13.08 1.09
C PRO A 89 19.24 -13.37 1.62
N PRO A 90 19.74 -12.60 2.60
CA PRO A 90 20.98 -12.92 3.30
C PRO A 90 20.92 -14.31 3.95
N SER A 91 22.06 -14.99 4.04
CA SER A 91 22.17 -16.34 4.63
C SER A 91 21.62 -16.40 6.06
N THR A 92 21.77 -15.32 6.83
CA THR A 92 21.26 -15.20 8.21
C THR A 92 19.74 -15.36 8.31
N LEU A 93 18.97 -14.98 7.28
CA LEU A 93 17.52 -15.13 7.29
C LEU A 93 17.07 -16.60 7.20
N PHE A 94 17.90 -17.49 6.66
CA PHE A 94 17.57 -18.92 6.58
C PHE A 94 17.73 -19.65 7.92
N ASN A 95 18.52 -19.08 8.84
CA ASN A 95 18.82 -19.69 10.13
C ASN A 95 17.84 -19.28 11.23
N LEU A 96 16.91 -18.37 10.92
CA LEU A 96 15.90 -17.92 11.88
C LEU A 96 14.87 -19.01 12.16
N HIS A 97 14.34 -18.99 13.38
CA HIS A 97 13.21 -19.82 13.75
C HIS A 97 11.90 -19.18 13.24
N PHE A 98 11.15 -19.94 12.44
CA PHE A 98 9.87 -19.51 11.89
C PHE A 98 8.72 -20.31 12.48
N HIS A 99 7.66 -19.61 12.84
CA HIS A 99 6.37 -20.17 13.21
C HIS A 99 5.45 -20.15 11.99
N SER A 100 4.84 -21.29 11.67
CA SER A 100 3.81 -21.34 10.64
C SER A 100 2.51 -20.76 11.19
N LEU A 101 1.83 -19.94 10.38
CA LEU A 101 0.45 -19.58 10.66
C LEU A 101 -0.40 -20.83 10.42
N GLN A 102 -1.00 -21.37 11.49
CA GLN A 102 -1.68 -22.67 11.41
C GLN A 102 -2.91 -22.59 10.52
N ASP A 103 -3.22 -23.68 9.81
CA ASP A 103 -4.41 -23.79 8.97
C ASP A 103 -5.70 -23.54 9.77
N SER A 104 -5.70 -23.68 11.10
CA SER A 104 -6.86 -23.34 11.94
C SER A 104 -7.18 -21.83 11.97
N ASP A 105 -6.25 -20.97 11.60
CA ASP A 105 -6.49 -19.54 11.48
C ASP A 105 -7.31 -19.24 10.23
N GLN A 106 -8.55 -18.78 10.41
CA GLN A 106 -9.46 -18.47 9.31
C GLN A 106 -8.86 -17.51 8.26
N LEU A 107 -7.99 -16.59 8.70
CA LEU A 107 -7.28 -15.67 7.80
C LEU A 107 -6.23 -16.36 6.93
N ALA A 108 -5.51 -17.36 7.46
CA ALA A 108 -4.57 -18.15 6.66
C ALA A 108 -5.32 -18.92 5.56
N LYS A 109 -6.45 -19.54 5.91
CA LYS A 109 -7.32 -20.24 4.94
C LYS A 109 -7.79 -19.33 3.81
N ILE A 110 -8.19 -18.10 4.14
CA ILE A 110 -8.63 -17.11 3.15
C ILE A 110 -7.47 -16.72 2.21
N LEU A 111 -6.27 -16.48 2.75
CA LEU A 111 -5.11 -16.15 1.91
C LEU A 111 -4.62 -17.35 1.07
N TYR A 112 -4.81 -18.58 1.52
CA TYR A 112 -4.46 -19.76 0.73
C TYR A 112 -5.51 -20.09 -0.36
N ASP A 113 -6.69 -19.47 -0.31
CA ASP A 113 -7.69 -19.60 -1.36
C ASP A 113 -7.20 -18.92 -2.66
N PRO A 114 -7.08 -19.65 -3.79
CA PRO A 114 -6.58 -19.08 -5.04
C PRO A 114 -7.42 -17.94 -5.60
N LYS A 115 -8.75 -18.00 -5.45
CA LYS A 115 -9.65 -16.95 -5.93
C LYS A 115 -9.42 -15.67 -5.12
N TYR A 116 -9.37 -15.80 -3.81
CA TYR A 116 -9.16 -14.66 -2.92
C TYR A 116 -7.78 -14.02 -3.13
N SER A 117 -6.72 -14.83 -3.13
CA SER A 117 -5.35 -14.33 -3.32
C SER A 117 -5.16 -13.68 -4.69
N ALA A 118 -5.70 -14.26 -5.77
CA ALA A 118 -5.61 -13.67 -7.10
C ALA A 118 -6.32 -12.31 -7.19
N ALA A 119 -7.53 -12.20 -6.62
CA ALA A 119 -8.27 -10.94 -6.58
C ALA A 119 -7.54 -9.88 -5.72
N THR A 120 -7.07 -10.28 -4.54
CA THR A 120 -6.40 -9.40 -3.57
C THR A 120 -5.07 -8.86 -4.10
N LEU A 121 -4.28 -9.70 -4.74
CA LEU A 121 -2.96 -9.33 -5.22
C LEU A 121 -2.99 -8.70 -6.62
N LEU A 122 -4.15 -8.50 -7.22
CA LEU A 122 -4.29 -8.07 -8.61
C LEU A 122 -3.49 -6.78 -8.93
N TYR A 123 -3.53 -5.79 -8.04
CA TYR A 123 -2.79 -4.53 -8.20
C TYR A 123 -1.33 -4.60 -7.75
N CYS A 124 -0.90 -5.75 -7.24
CA CYS A 124 0.46 -5.98 -6.79
C CYS A 124 1.27 -6.59 -7.92
N TYR A 125 2.21 -5.82 -8.45
CA TYR A 125 3.13 -6.23 -9.49
C TYR A 125 4.53 -6.50 -8.95
N LYS A 126 4.84 -5.95 -7.77
CA LYS A 126 6.15 -6.06 -7.14
C LYS A 126 6.10 -6.93 -5.89
N PRO A 127 7.18 -7.65 -5.57
CA PRO A 127 7.30 -8.40 -4.33
C PRO A 127 7.01 -7.56 -3.09
N ALA A 128 7.41 -6.28 -3.08
CA ALA A 128 7.13 -5.38 -1.97
C ALA A 128 5.66 -4.92 -1.88
N GLU A 129 4.95 -4.81 -2.99
CA GLU A 129 3.49 -4.57 -2.99
C GLU A 129 2.76 -5.80 -2.46
N ILE A 130 3.10 -6.98 -2.98
CA ILE A 130 2.54 -8.27 -2.53
C ILE A 130 2.78 -8.42 -1.02
N SER A 131 4.02 -8.24 -0.59
CA SER A 131 4.40 -8.36 0.82
C SER A 131 3.66 -7.38 1.72
N ALA A 132 3.45 -6.14 1.29
CA ALA A 132 2.74 -5.14 2.09
C ALA A 132 1.27 -5.52 2.25
N VAL A 133 0.61 -5.99 1.19
CA VAL A 133 -0.79 -6.45 1.25
C VAL A 133 -0.91 -7.66 2.17
N ILE A 134 -0.05 -8.67 2.00
CA ILE A 134 -0.06 -9.87 2.86
C ILE A 134 0.27 -9.51 4.32
N ASN A 135 1.28 -8.66 4.56
CA ASN A 135 1.60 -8.17 5.90
C ASN A 135 0.42 -7.43 6.51
N GLY A 136 -0.27 -6.62 5.72
CA GLY A 136 -1.55 -6.04 6.08
C GLY A 136 -2.42 -7.12 6.69
N PHE A 137 -2.87 -8.09 5.90
CA PHE A 137 -3.83 -9.12 6.34
C PHE A 137 -3.47 -9.87 7.64
N ILE A 138 -2.19 -10.14 7.86
CA ILE A 138 -1.79 -10.96 9.01
C ILE A 138 -1.38 -10.15 10.23
N GLN A 139 -0.88 -8.91 10.07
CA GLN A 139 -0.21 -8.21 11.15
C GLN A 139 -1.12 -7.99 12.38
N PRO A 140 -2.41 -7.61 12.25
CA PRO A 140 -3.30 -7.51 13.41
C PRO A 140 -3.48 -8.82 14.16
N LEU A 141 -3.55 -9.95 13.43
CA LEU A 141 -3.63 -11.28 14.04
C LEU A 141 -2.33 -11.60 14.80
N LEU A 142 -1.17 -11.31 14.22
CA LEU A 142 0.12 -11.54 14.87
C LEU A 142 0.27 -10.69 16.14
N ILE A 143 -0.11 -9.41 16.08
CA ILE A 143 -0.10 -8.50 17.23
C ILE A 143 -1.00 -9.02 18.34
N GLN A 144 -2.23 -9.44 18.01
CA GLN A 144 -3.18 -9.98 18.96
C GLN A 144 -2.66 -11.25 19.63
N LYS A 145 -2.13 -12.20 18.84
CA LYS A 145 -1.62 -13.48 19.36
C LYS A 145 -0.41 -13.31 20.27
N ALA A 146 0.49 -12.39 19.91
CA ALA A 146 1.72 -12.16 20.66
C ALA A 146 1.55 -11.13 21.81
N GLY A 147 0.37 -10.54 21.98
CA GLY A 147 0.14 -9.52 23.02
C GLY A 147 0.98 -8.26 22.83
N ILE A 148 1.30 -7.93 21.58
CA ILE A 148 2.22 -6.85 21.23
C ILE A 148 1.53 -5.50 21.37
N SER A 149 2.26 -4.52 21.89
CA SER A 149 1.73 -3.16 22.04
C SER A 149 1.55 -2.47 20.68
N PHE A 150 0.62 -1.51 20.60
CA PHE A 150 0.48 -0.66 19.41
C PHE A 150 1.80 0.06 19.05
N THR A 151 2.56 0.45 20.08
CA THR A 151 3.91 1.00 19.95
C THR A 151 4.83 0.09 19.15
N GLU A 152 4.97 -1.18 19.55
CA GLU A 152 5.84 -2.13 18.85
C GLU A 152 5.33 -2.46 17.45
N ALA A 153 4.00 -2.54 17.27
CA ALA A 153 3.38 -2.70 15.95
C ALA A 153 3.75 -1.58 14.97
N SER A 154 3.89 -0.34 15.47
CA SER A 154 4.23 0.84 14.66
C SER A 154 5.67 0.83 14.11
N ILE A 155 6.56 -0.02 14.62
CA ILE A 155 7.96 -0.11 14.20
C ILE A 155 8.06 -0.43 12.70
N GLY A 156 7.27 -1.39 12.21
CA GLY A 156 7.28 -1.77 10.78
C GLY A 156 6.87 -0.62 9.86
N TYR A 157 5.87 0.17 10.27
CA TYR A 157 5.40 1.33 9.53
C TYR A 157 6.38 2.51 9.56
N THR A 158 7.02 2.73 10.71
CA THR A 158 7.93 3.85 10.94
C THR A 158 9.25 3.69 10.17
N PHE A 159 9.87 2.51 10.29
CA PHE A 159 11.22 2.26 9.78
C PHE A 159 11.23 1.51 8.44
N GLY A 160 10.06 1.08 7.97
CA GLY A 160 9.90 0.40 6.68
C GLY A 160 10.23 -1.09 6.72
N GLN A 161 10.16 -1.69 5.53
CA GLN A 161 10.38 -3.12 5.30
C GLN A 161 11.38 -3.32 4.16
N GLN A 162 12.19 -4.37 4.27
CA GLN A 162 13.01 -4.89 3.18
C GLN A 162 12.38 -6.15 2.61
N VAL A 163 12.40 -6.28 1.29
CA VAL A 163 11.82 -7.44 0.61
C VAL A 163 12.88 -8.17 -0.19
N PHE A 164 12.96 -9.47 0.05
CA PHE A 164 13.89 -10.38 -0.59
C PHE A 164 13.14 -11.49 -1.33
N THR A 165 13.73 -12.01 -2.39
CA THR A 165 13.12 -13.06 -3.20
C THR A 165 14.12 -14.18 -3.49
N LYS A 166 13.60 -15.40 -3.61
CA LYS A 166 14.37 -16.56 -4.07
C LYS A 166 13.48 -17.42 -4.96
N LYS A 167 13.93 -17.69 -6.18
CA LYS A 167 13.26 -18.65 -7.04
C LYS A 167 13.39 -20.05 -6.44
N LEU A 168 12.27 -20.76 -6.35
CA LEU A 168 12.22 -22.16 -5.98
C LEU A 168 12.21 -23.01 -7.27
N LYS A 169 11.19 -23.82 -7.49
CA LYS A 169 11.02 -24.62 -8.71
C LYS A 169 9.91 -24.05 -9.58
N GLY A 170 10.11 -24.05 -10.90
CA GLY A 170 9.12 -23.56 -11.86
C GLY A 170 8.78 -22.09 -11.64
N ASP A 171 7.49 -21.80 -11.44
CA ASP A 171 6.92 -20.47 -11.23
C ASP A 171 6.74 -20.11 -9.74
N GLN A 172 7.30 -20.92 -8.83
CA GLN A 172 7.22 -20.66 -7.39
C GLN A 172 8.41 -19.82 -6.91
N TRP A 173 8.09 -18.81 -6.11
CA TRP A 173 9.04 -17.89 -5.52
C TRP A 173 8.82 -17.80 -4.01
N GLN A 174 9.89 -17.90 -3.24
CA GLN A 174 9.85 -17.58 -1.83
C GLN A 174 10.12 -16.09 -1.65
N ILE A 175 9.27 -15.41 -0.87
CA ILE A 175 9.37 -13.98 -0.58
C ILE A 175 9.56 -13.81 0.92
N TRP A 176 10.52 -12.98 1.31
CA TRP A 176 10.71 -12.53 2.69
C TRP A 176 10.39 -11.04 2.76
N SER A 177 9.58 -10.65 3.73
CA SER A 177 9.38 -9.26 4.13
C SER A 177 9.90 -9.05 5.54
N ALA A 178 11.03 -8.36 5.64
CA ALA A 178 11.76 -8.14 6.88
C ALA A 178 11.57 -6.69 7.35
N SER A 179 10.93 -6.51 8.50
CA SER A 179 10.87 -5.24 9.22
C SER A 179 11.86 -5.25 10.38
N ARG A 180 12.01 -4.15 11.12
CA ARG A 180 12.84 -4.18 12.34
C ARG A 180 12.23 -4.99 13.50
N ALA A 181 10.95 -5.33 13.44
CA ALA A 181 10.25 -6.05 14.51
C ALA A 181 10.14 -7.56 14.28
N TYR A 182 9.98 -7.99 13.02
CA TYR A 182 9.81 -9.40 12.65
C TYR A 182 10.06 -9.61 11.15
N VAL A 183 10.17 -10.87 10.74
CA VAL A 183 10.22 -11.30 9.34
C VAL A 183 8.99 -12.14 9.01
N LEU A 184 8.31 -11.80 7.92
CA LEU A 184 7.32 -12.63 7.25
C LEU A 184 7.99 -13.37 6.08
N ARG A 185 7.66 -14.65 5.88
CA ARG A 185 8.07 -15.45 4.74
C ARG A 185 6.87 -16.22 4.18
N PHE A 186 6.77 -16.32 2.86
CA PHE A 186 5.75 -17.13 2.19
C PHE A 186 6.22 -17.56 0.79
N ILE A 187 5.55 -18.57 0.23
CA ILE A 187 5.69 -18.97 -1.16
C ILE A 187 4.59 -18.28 -1.97
N PHE A 188 5.00 -17.67 -3.09
CA PHE A 188 4.14 -17.06 -4.08
C PHE A 188 4.26 -17.85 -5.39
N ASP A 189 3.13 -18.33 -5.91
CA ASP A 189 3.07 -18.95 -7.23
C ASP A 189 2.66 -17.92 -8.28
N LEU A 190 3.58 -17.66 -9.21
CA LEU A 190 3.40 -16.67 -10.27
C LEU A 190 2.29 -17.05 -11.27
N ASN A 191 1.95 -18.34 -11.42
CA ASN A 191 0.95 -18.80 -12.40
C ASN A 191 -0.48 -18.45 -12.03
N ASN A 192 -0.80 -18.53 -10.74
CA ASN A 192 -2.17 -18.40 -10.24
C ASN A 192 -2.27 -17.33 -9.14
N SER A 193 -1.17 -16.63 -8.84
CA SER A 193 -1.10 -15.63 -7.77
C SER A 193 -1.42 -16.18 -6.38
N THR A 194 -1.19 -17.47 -6.14
CA THR A 194 -1.49 -18.09 -4.84
C THR A 194 -0.38 -17.86 -3.81
N ILE A 195 -0.79 -17.78 -2.55
CA ILE A 195 0.09 -17.70 -1.39
C ILE A 195 0.07 -19.06 -0.68
N GLN A 196 1.22 -19.54 -0.25
CA GLN A 196 1.40 -20.80 0.45
C GLN A 196 2.46 -20.66 1.54
N HIS A 197 2.42 -21.53 2.56
CA HIS A 197 3.44 -21.62 3.61
C HIS A 197 3.77 -20.27 4.25
N LEU A 198 2.74 -19.58 4.75
CA LEU A 198 2.90 -18.32 5.44
C LEU A 198 3.49 -18.55 6.83
N GLU A 199 4.66 -17.97 7.06
CA GLU A 199 5.51 -18.20 8.21
C GLU A 199 6.08 -16.88 8.72
N PHE A 200 6.30 -16.77 10.03
CA PHE A 200 6.83 -15.54 10.63
C PHE A 200 7.75 -15.83 11.81
N THR A 201 8.71 -14.94 12.06
CA THR A 201 9.50 -14.96 13.30
C THR A 201 8.69 -14.32 14.43
N ALA A 202 8.96 -14.69 15.68
CA ALA A 202 8.37 -13.98 16.81
C ALA A 202 8.70 -12.47 16.76
N PHE A 203 7.78 -11.63 17.23
CA PHE A 203 8.02 -10.19 17.35
C PHE A 203 9.16 -9.94 18.35
N ASN A 204 10.09 -9.07 17.98
CA ASN A 204 11.25 -8.70 18.77
C ASN A 204 12.12 -9.92 19.20
N ASP A 205 12.12 -10.99 18.40
CA ASP A 205 12.97 -12.16 18.61
C ASP A 205 14.43 -11.70 18.84
N PRO A 206 15.03 -12.01 20.02
CA PRO A 206 16.40 -11.61 20.33
C PRO A 206 17.44 -12.08 19.31
N GLU A 207 17.22 -13.22 18.65
CA GLU A 207 18.10 -13.71 17.59
C GLU A 207 17.97 -12.82 16.35
N TYR A 208 16.74 -12.49 15.96
CA TYR A 208 16.48 -11.61 14.83
C TYR A 208 16.98 -10.18 15.04
N VAL A 209 16.70 -9.58 16.21
CA VAL A 209 17.10 -8.20 16.53
C VAL A 209 18.62 -8.01 16.51
N LYS A 210 19.39 -9.08 16.76
CA LYS A 210 20.85 -9.07 16.64
C LYS A 210 21.33 -9.11 15.19
N ILE A 211 20.51 -9.56 14.25
CA ILE A 211 20.85 -9.53 12.82
C ILE A 211 20.83 -8.08 12.36
N GLN A 212 22.03 -7.51 12.19
CA GLN A 212 22.21 -6.21 11.55
C GLN A 212 22.02 -6.35 10.04
N LEU A 213 20.77 -6.53 9.60
CA LEU A 213 20.45 -6.59 8.18
C LEU A 213 20.85 -5.27 7.49
N PRO A 214 21.78 -5.31 6.52
CA PRO A 214 22.11 -4.13 5.75
C PRO A 214 20.91 -3.73 4.89
N PHE A 215 20.79 -2.44 4.59
CA PHE A 215 19.81 -1.98 3.61
C PHE A 215 20.15 -2.57 2.24
N SER A 216 19.26 -3.42 1.72
CA SER A 216 19.36 -4.08 0.44
C SER A 216 18.23 -3.60 -0.45
N ALA A 217 18.61 -2.99 -1.57
CA ALA A 217 17.67 -2.47 -2.55
C ALA A 217 17.85 -3.18 -3.89
N TYR A 218 16.77 -3.26 -4.66
CA TYR A 218 16.87 -3.56 -6.09
C TYR A 218 17.62 -2.43 -6.81
N LYS A 219 18.15 -2.73 -8.00
CA LYS A 219 18.84 -1.72 -8.80
C LYS A 219 17.83 -0.72 -9.36
N PRO A 220 17.88 0.58 -9.00
CA PRO A 220 16.94 1.56 -9.55
C PRO A 220 17.14 1.71 -11.05
N ARG A 221 16.04 1.90 -11.78
CA ARG A 221 16.06 2.17 -13.23
C ARG A 221 15.79 3.62 -13.57
N PHE A 222 14.94 4.26 -12.77
CA PHE A 222 14.51 5.62 -12.97
C PHE A 222 14.85 6.49 -11.76
N THR A 223 14.92 7.80 -11.98
CA THR A 223 15.12 8.78 -10.89
C THR A 223 14.03 8.65 -9.83
N THR A 224 12.79 8.34 -10.23
CA THR A 224 11.69 8.05 -9.30
C THR A 224 12.05 6.94 -8.32
N ASP A 225 12.61 5.84 -8.82
CA ASP A 225 13.00 4.68 -8.01
C ASP A 225 14.12 5.06 -7.05
N GLN A 226 15.10 5.84 -7.52
CA GLN A 226 16.20 6.35 -6.69
C GLN A 226 15.70 7.20 -5.53
N LEU A 227 14.80 8.15 -5.78
CA LEU A 227 14.24 9.01 -4.73
C LEU A 227 13.53 8.19 -3.67
N TYR A 228 12.72 7.25 -4.14
CA TYR A 228 11.94 6.39 -3.28
C TYR A 228 12.82 5.43 -2.45
N LEU A 229 13.77 4.73 -3.09
CA LEU A 229 14.74 3.87 -2.40
C LEU A 229 15.57 4.63 -1.39
N SER A 230 15.97 5.86 -1.70
CA SER A 230 16.71 6.72 -0.77
C SER A 230 15.88 7.06 0.47
N MET A 231 14.59 7.39 0.29
CA MET A 231 13.68 7.58 1.42
C MET A 231 13.49 6.30 2.22
N SER A 232 13.42 5.13 1.59
CA SER A 232 13.32 3.83 2.27
C SER A 232 14.59 3.51 3.06
N LYS A 233 15.77 3.82 2.51
CA LYS A 233 17.05 3.74 3.21
C LYS A 233 17.09 4.65 4.43
N ILE A 234 16.63 5.90 4.31
CA ILE A 234 16.56 6.84 5.43
C ILE A 234 15.71 6.28 6.57
N ARG A 235 14.55 5.70 6.27
CA ARG A 235 13.69 5.04 7.27
C ARG A 235 14.41 3.86 7.91
N TRP A 236 15.02 3.01 7.10
CA TRP A 236 15.72 1.82 7.57
C TRP A 236 16.89 2.16 8.51
N ASP A 237 17.67 3.18 8.15
CA ASP A 237 18.87 3.62 8.88
C ASP A 237 18.53 4.54 10.08
N ALA A 238 17.27 4.93 10.26
CA ALA A 238 16.81 5.66 11.44
C ALA A 238 16.60 4.75 12.65
N TYR A 239 16.39 3.45 12.42
CA TYR A 239 16.20 2.50 13.50
C TYR A 239 17.49 2.30 14.30
N THR A 240 17.43 2.58 15.60
CA THR A 240 18.46 2.19 16.56
C THR A 240 17.78 1.70 17.84
N THR A 241 18.38 0.71 18.50
CA THR A 241 17.86 0.19 19.78
C THR A 241 17.79 1.27 20.86
N ASN A 242 18.72 2.24 20.84
CA ASN A 242 18.71 3.39 21.73
C ASN A 242 17.51 4.32 21.47
N LEU A 243 17.16 4.58 20.21
CA LEU A 243 15.99 5.38 19.87
C LEU A 243 14.71 4.73 20.42
N ILE A 244 14.54 3.41 20.24
CA ILE A 244 13.36 2.69 20.73
C ILE A 244 13.27 2.69 22.26
N LYS A 245 14.41 2.52 22.95
CA LYS A 245 14.44 2.44 24.43
C LYS A 245 14.27 3.78 25.13
N ASN A 246 14.71 4.88 24.51
CA ASN A 246 14.90 6.15 25.22
C ASN A 246 13.86 7.22 24.88
N VAL A 247 13.07 7.07 23.81
CA VAL A 247 12.07 8.07 23.41
C VAL A 247 10.73 7.42 23.05
N PRO A 248 9.61 8.13 23.25
CA PRO A 248 8.29 7.63 22.90
C PRO A 248 8.08 7.50 21.38
N PRO A 249 7.06 6.74 20.93
CA PRO A 249 6.90 6.37 19.51
C PRO A 249 6.74 7.54 18.54
N HIS A 250 6.04 8.60 18.94
CA HIS A 250 5.89 9.79 18.11
C HIS A 250 7.26 10.42 17.78
N SER A 251 8.21 10.39 18.71
CA SER A 251 9.57 10.90 18.48
C SER A 251 10.36 10.06 17.47
N TRP A 252 10.00 8.80 17.25
CA TRP A 252 10.58 7.97 16.19
C TRP A 252 10.18 8.50 14.82
N GLN A 253 8.88 8.77 14.65
CA GLN A 253 8.34 9.33 13.41
C GLN A 253 8.90 10.73 13.16
N ASP A 254 9.05 11.56 14.19
CA ASP A 254 9.68 12.90 14.08
C ASP A 254 11.12 12.80 13.58
N THR A 255 11.88 11.82 14.08
CA THR A 255 13.27 11.58 13.67
C THR A 255 13.34 11.19 12.19
N VAL A 256 12.45 10.29 11.75
CA VAL A 256 12.34 9.89 10.34
C VAL A 256 11.93 11.07 9.47
N ASN A 257 10.88 11.80 9.87
CA ASN A 257 10.34 12.96 9.13
C ASN A 257 11.41 14.04 8.95
N ARG A 258 12.17 14.36 10.01
CA ARG A 258 13.26 15.35 9.94
C ARG A 258 14.33 14.95 8.92
N ARG A 259 14.72 13.67 8.89
CA ARG A 259 15.71 13.16 7.91
C ARG A 259 15.15 13.16 6.49
N LEU A 260 13.88 12.81 6.30
CA LEU A 260 13.22 12.85 4.99
C LEU A 260 13.07 14.29 4.47
N LEU A 261 12.75 15.25 5.35
CA LEU A 261 12.69 16.67 5.01
C LEU A 261 14.07 17.21 4.60
N ALA A 262 15.12 16.86 5.34
CA ALA A 262 16.49 17.23 4.97
C ALA A 262 16.89 16.64 3.60
N TYR A 263 16.55 15.37 3.36
CA TYR A 263 16.78 14.74 2.05
C TYR A 263 16.00 15.42 0.93
N TYR A 264 14.73 15.78 1.16
CA TYR A 264 13.92 16.52 0.20
C TYR A 264 14.54 17.88 -0.14
N ALA A 265 14.93 18.66 0.88
CA ALA A 265 15.57 19.96 0.68
C ALA A 265 16.85 19.86 -0.17
N GLN A 266 17.64 18.79 0.01
CA GLN A 266 18.86 18.55 -0.76
C GLN A 266 18.61 18.08 -2.20
N ASN A 267 17.42 17.55 -2.51
CA ASN A 267 17.11 16.91 -3.79
C ASN A 267 15.88 17.53 -4.48
N GLN A 268 15.50 18.75 -4.09
CA GLN A 268 14.24 19.38 -4.49
C GLN A 268 14.04 19.43 -6.01
N GLU A 269 15.11 19.69 -6.78
CA GLU A 269 15.06 19.69 -8.25
C GLU A 269 14.69 18.31 -8.83
N GLN A 270 15.26 17.24 -8.29
CA GLN A 270 14.95 15.87 -8.74
C GLN A 270 13.49 15.52 -8.44
N PHE A 271 12.99 15.91 -7.26
CA PHE A 271 11.57 15.75 -6.92
C PHE A 271 10.67 16.53 -7.89
N HIS A 272 11.00 17.79 -8.18
CA HIS A 272 10.26 18.62 -9.13
C HIS A 272 10.21 17.96 -10.53
N MET A 273 11.37 17.55 -11.07
CA MET A 273 11.46 16.90 -12.38
C MET A 273 10.63 15.62 -12.46
N VAL A 274 10.73 14.76 -11.45
CA VAL A 274 9.97 13.50 -11.40
C VAL A 274 8.47 13.77 -11.31
N ARG A 275 8.03 14.68 -10.44
CA ARG A 275 6.62 15.06 -10.30
C ARG A 275 6.08 15.63 -11.60
N GLN A 276 6.82 16.52 -12.26
CA GLN A 276 6.42 17.09 -13.53
C GLN A 276 6.22 16.00 -14.59
N LYS A 277 7.15 15.04 -14.70
CA LYS A 277 7.04 13.91 -15.62
C LYS A 277 5.82 13.03 -15.31
N ILE A 278 5.56 12.73 -14.04
CA ILE A 278 4.40 11.93 -13.62
C ILE A 278 3.10 12.66 -13.99
N LEU A 279 2.96 13.93 -13.60
CA LEU A 279 1.75 14.71 -13.84
C LEU A 279 1.48 14.98 -15.32
N ALA A 280 2.53 15.17 -16.14
CA ALA A 280 2.40 15.32 -17.58
C ALA A 280 1.84 14.05 -18.26
N GLY A 281 1.99 12.88 -17.64
CA GLY A 281 1.46 11.61 -18.12
C GLY A 281 0.07 11.25 -17.60
N LEU A 282 -0.54 12.07 -16.72
CA LEU A 282 -1.89 11.82 -16.21
C LEU A 282 -2.97 12.32 -17.18
N ASP A 283 -4.12 11.65 -17.14
CA ASP A 283 -5.30 12.07 -17.90
C ASP A 283 -5.75 13.47 -17.48
N LYS A 284 -6.20 14.24 -18.46
CA LYS A 284 -6.94 15.49 -18.20
C LYS A 284 -8.39 15.13 -17.95
N ALA A 285 -8.91 15.47 -16.78
CA ALA A 285 -10.31 15.28 -16.46
C ALA A 285 -10.98 16.62 -16.14
N GLY A 286 -12.26 16.71 -16.49
CA GLY A 286 -13.11 17.79 -16.00
C GLY A 286 -13.34 17.68 -14.49
N LEU A 287 -13.97 18.70 -13.93
CA LEU A 287 -14.46 18.63 -12.55
C LEU A 287 -15.40 17.42 -12.37
N PRO A 288 -15.47 16.85 -11.16
CA PRO A 288 -16.48 15.87 -10.82
C PRO A 288 -17.88 16.37 -11.19
N ASP A 289 -18.72 15.47 -11.72
CA ASP A 289 -20.10 15.81 -12.09
C ASP A 289 -20.96 16.13 -10.85
N THR A 290 -22.25 16.44 -11.08
CA THR A 290 -23.18 16.81 -10.01
C THR A 290 -23.48 15.70 -9.00
N SER A 291 -23.06 14.45 -9.25
CA SER A 291 -23.15 13.35 -8.28
C SER A 291 -22.08 13.41 -7.20
N TRP A 292 -21.09 14.29 -7.31
CA TRP A 292 -20.07 14.52 -6.30
C TRP A 292 -20.36 15.80 -5.53
N LYS A 293 -20.46 15.68 -4.21
CA LYS A 293 -20.72 16.81 -3.31
C LYS A 293 -19.56 17.01 -2.36
N GLU A 294 -19.25 18.27 -2.07
CA GLU A 294 -18.25 18.61 -1.08
C GLU A 294 -18.73 18.23 0.32
N PHE A 295 -17.89 17.53 1.06
CA PHE A 295 -18.11 17.21 2.46
C PHE A 295 -17.74 18.43 3.30
N THR A 296 -18.74 19.14 3.79
CA THR A 296 -18.58 20.43 4.49
C THR A 296 -18.60 20.31 6.01
N ASN A 297 -18.88 19.12 6.56
CA ASN A 297 -18.97 18.87 8.00
C ASN A 297 -17.59 18.56 8.62
N LEU A 298 -16.54 19.29 8.22
CA LEU A 298 -15.21 19.19 8.80
C LEU A 298 -15.07 20.19 9.94
N LEU A 299 -14.68 19.73 11.12
CA LEU A 299 -14.29 20.61 12.22
C LEU A 299 -12.89 21.20 11.93
N PRO A 300 -12.52 22.33 12.58
CA PRO A 300 -11.17 22.89 12.43
C PRO A 300 -10.06 21.88 12.72
N GLU A 301 -10.22 21.05 13.76
CA GLU A 301 -9.28 19.99 14.13
C GLU A 301 -9.17 18.87 13.08
N ASP A 302 -10.27 18.55 12.39
CA ASP A 302 -10.26 17.60 11.28
C ASP A 302 -9.46 18.16 10.10
N THR A 303 -9.62 19.46 9.85
CA THR A 303 -8.89 20.18 8.80
C THR A 303 -7.39 20.22 9.09
N GLU A 304 -7.00 20.46 10.35
CA GLU A 304 -5.58 20.40 10.74
C GLU A 304 -5.02 18.98 10.65
N SER A 305 -5.77 17.96 11.08
CA SER A 305 -5.36 16.55 10.95
C SER A 305 -5.12 16.14 9.49
N LEU A 306 -5.96 16.61 8.56
CA LEU A 306 -5.78 16.40 7.12
C LEU A 306 -4.55 17.13 6.57
N LYS A 307 -4.16 18.27 7.13
CA LYS A 307 -2.93 18.99 6.74
C LYS A 307 -1.67 18.31 7.28
N GLU A 308 -1.71 17.77 8.49
CA GLU A 308 -0.56 17.11 9.12
C GLU A 308 -0.04 15.90 8.33
N VAL A 309 -0.92 15.20 7.62
CA VAL A 309 -0.53 14.06 6.76
C VAL A 309 0.06 14.48 5.42
N LEU A 310 -0.03 15.76 5.05
CA LEU A 310 0.49 16.31 3.79
C LEU A 310 1.95 16.72 3.94
N VAL A 311 2.84 15.89 3.39
CA VAL A 311 4.30 16.10 3.49
C VAL A 311 4.91 16.54 2.16
N PRO A 312 5.92 17.42 2.18
CA PRO A 312 6.46 18.02 0.95
C PRO A 312 7.29 17.06 0.12
N TYR A 313 7.57 15.84 0.59
CA TYR A 313 8.36 14.82 -0.11
C TYR A 313 7.51 13.74 -0.80
N PHE A 314 6.20 13.95 -0.99
CA PHE A 314 5.40 13.06 -1.84
C PHE A 314 5.86 13.11 -3.30
N ILE A 315 5.88 11.98 -4.02
CA ILE A 315 6.35 11.94 -5.41
C ILE A 315 5.19 11.87 -6.41
N GLU A 316 4.07 11.25 -6.02
CA GLU A 316 2.92 11.05 -6.91
C GLU A 316 1.58 11.32 -6.20
N PRO A 317 0.52 11.71 -6.94
CA PRO A 317 -0.80 11.97 -6.39
C PRO A 317 -1.43 10.80 -5.64
N GLY A 318 -1.19 9.56 -6.07
CA GLY A 318 -1.74 8.37 -5.41
C GLY A 318 -1.29 8.27 -3.96
N ALA A 319 -0.03 8.57 -3.66
CA ALA A 319 0.48 8.56 -2.29
C ALA A 319 -0.16 9.64 -1.41
N ILE A 320 -0.48 10.81 -1.98
CA ILE A 320 -1.22 11.88 -1.29
C ILE A 320 -2.64 11.39 -0.99
N ALA A 321 -3.33 10.83 -1.99
CA ALA A 321 -4.70 10.34 -1.87
C ALA A 321 -4.83 9.22 -0.82
N ASP A 322 -3.89 8.27 -0.76
CA ASP A 322 -3.90 7.20 0.22
C ASP A 322 -3.72 7.71 1.67
N TYR A 323 -2.87 8.74 1.85
CA TYR A 323 -2.66 9.38 3.14
C TYR A 323 -3.88 10.20 3.58
N LEU A 324 -4.44 10.98 2.66
CA LEU A 324 -5.68 11.71 2.90
C LEU A 324 -6.83 10.76 3.20
N PHE A 325 -6.96 9.66 2.46
CA PHE A 325 -7.98 8.64 2.71
C PHE A 325 -7.85 8.04 4.11
N SER A 326 -6.63 7.68 4.52
CA SER A 326 -6.38 7.16 5.86
C SER A 326 -6.77 8.17 6.95
N ALA A 327 -6.34 9.43 6.81
CA ALA A 327 -6.69 10.50 7.76
C ALA A 327 -8.19 10.85 7.76
N THR A 328 -8.83 10.78 6.61
CA THR A 328 -10.27 11.09 6.51
C THR A 328 -11.11 10.08 7.28
N HIS A 329 -10.69 8.81 7.34
CA HIS A 329 -11.41 7.78 8.09
C HIS A 329 -11.14 7.79 9.60
N THR A 330 -10.22 8.63 10.08
CA THR A 330 -10.13 8.95 11.52
C THR A 330 -11.12 10.02 11.94
N ILE A 331 -11.78 10.71 11.00
CA ILE A 331 -12.78 11.75 11.27
C ILE A 331 -14.11 11.10 11.68
N PRO A 332 -14.63 11.36 12.90
CA PRO A 332 -15.81 10.66 13.43
C PRO A 332 -17.09 10.75 12.59
N HIS A 333 -17.23 11.78 11.75
CA HIS A 333 -18.45 12.09 10.99
C HIS A 333 -18.36 11.86 9.48
N PHE A 334 -17.21 11.41 8.94
CA PHE A 334 -17.04 11.27 7.49
C PHE A 334 -17.75 10.02 6.93
N SER A 335 -17.22 8.84 7.27
CA SER A 335 -17.88 7.56 7.01
C SER A 335 -17.32 6.52 7.96
N LYS A 336 -18.21 5.84 8.68
CA LYS A 336 -17.93 4.58 9.37
C LYS A 336 -18.52 3.41 8.61
N ASN A 337 -19.08 3.66 7.43
CA ASN A 337 -19.58 2.60 6.58
C ASN A 337 -18.38 1.81 6.08
N ILE A 338 -18.26 0.63 6.63
CA ILE A 338 -17.13 -0.23 6.45
C ILE A 338 -17.14 -0.80 5.02
N GLU A 339 -18.33 -1.07 4.45
CA GLU A 339 -18.52 -1.45 3.05
C GLU A 339 -17.95 -0.43 2.06
N GLU A 340 -18.24 0.85 2.31
CA GLU A 340 -17.78 2.00 1.53
C GLU A 340 -16.24 2.09 1.57
N ILE A 341 -15.65 1.92 2.76
CA ILE A 341 -14.19 1.92 2.95
C ILE A 341 -13.55 0.80 2.14
N GLY A 342 -14.10 -0.41 2.24
CA GLY A 342 -13.62 -1.58 1.48
C GLY A 342 -13.66 -1.34 -0.03
N ALA A 343 -14.78 -0.84 -0.56
CA ALA A 343 -14.94 -0.56 -1.98
C ALA A 343 -13.95 0.51 -2.49
N ASN A 344 -13.76 1.60 -1.74
CA ASN A 344 -12.78 2.62 -2.10
C ASN A 344 -11.37 2.06 -2.11
N THR A 345 -11.00 1.30 -1.09
CA THR A 345 -9.62 0.84 -1.03
C THR A 345 -9.34 -0.25 -2.08
N MET A 346 -10.32 -1.08 -2.46
CA MET A 346 -10.16 -2.06 -3.55
C MET A 346 -10.04 -1.40 -4.93
N THR A 347 -10.71 -0.25 -5.13
CA THR A 347 -10.62 0.51 -6.39
C THR A 347 -9.34 1.33 -6.47
N GLY A 348 -8.86 1.83 -5.33
CA GLY A 348 -7.78 2.79 -5.25
C GLY A 348 -8.15 4.12 -5.91
N PHE A 349 -7.18 5.02 -6.02
CA PHE A 349 -7.40 6.35 -6.57
C PHE A 349 -6.94 6.48 -8.01
N GLN A 350 -7.87 6.84 -8.89
CA GLN A 350 -7.57 7.35 -10.22
C GLN A 350 -7.21 8.83 -10.12
N ASN A 351 -6.03 9.20 -10.61
CA ASN A 351 -5.50 10.55 -10.52
C ASN A 351 -5.58 11.24 -11.87
N SER A 352 -6.07 12.47 -11.87
CA SER A 352 -6.23 13.28 -13.07
C SER A 352 -5.89 14.75 -12.84
N VAL A 353 -5.42 15.42 -13.88
CA VAL A 353 -5.15 16.86 -13.86
C VAL A 353 -6.41 17.62 -14.28
N ILE A 354 -6.89 18.51 -13.41
CA ILE A 354 -8.00 19.43 -13.72
C ILE A 354 -7.47 20.64 -14.50
N SER A 355 -6.42 21.27 -13.98
CA SER A 355 -5.77 22.41 -14.61
C SER A 355 -4.31 22.49 -14.23
N ASN A 356 -3.53 23.19 -15.03
CA ASN A 356 -2.14 23.51 -14.73
C ASN A 356 -1.96 25.03 -14.85
N ASN A 357 -1.73 25.70 -13.73
CA ASN A 357 -1.62 27.16 -13.64
C ASN A 357 -0.15 27.53 -13.52
N GLY A 358 0.58 27.50 -14.63
CA GLY A 358 2.03 27.74 -14.68
C GLY A 358 2.86 26.45 -14.72
N ALA A 359 4.18 26.53 -14.47
CA ALA A 359 5.06 25.36 -14.56
C ALA A 359 4.98 24.44 -13.32
N ALA A 360 4.60 24.98 -12.16
CA ALA A 360 4.73 24.31 -10.87
C ALA A 360 3.40 24.07 -10.12
N LEU A 361 2.29 24.73 -10.48
CA LEU A 361 1.02 24.62 -9.76
C LEU A 361 0.01 23.77 -10.54
N TRP A 362 -0.26 22.58 -10.02
CA TRP A 362 -1.14 21.62 -10.67
C TRP A 362 -2.39 21.39 -9.83
N LYS A 363 -3.57 21.59 -10.41
CA LYS A 363 -4.84 21.22 -9.77
C LYS A 363 -5.13 19.75 -10.11
N ILE A 364 -5.19 18.93 -9.07
CA ILE A 364 -5.33 17.48 -9.17
C ILE A 364 -6.68 17.04 -8.59
N CYS A 365 -7.27 16.02 -9.21
CA CYS A 365 -8.38 15.25 -8.66
C CYS A 365 -7.96 13.80 -8.52
N SER A 366 -8.03 13.27 -7.30
CA SER A 366 -7.83 11.86 -6.98
C SER A 366 -9.18 11.25 -6.62
N ARG A 367 -9.71 10.37 -7.47
CA ARG A 367 -11.07 9.81 -7.35
C ARG A 367 -11.04 8.31 -7.14
N SER A 368 -11.85 7.84 -6.20
CA SER A 368 -12.09 6.44 -5.91
C SER A 368 -13.59 6.12 -6.09
N TYR A 369 -14.07 4.98 -5.60
CA TYR A 369 -15.46 4.54 -5.71
C TYR A 369 -16.51 5.59 -5.26
N SER A 370 -16.36 6.15 -4.06
CA SER A 370 -17.29 7.13 -3.47
C SER A 370 -16.60 8.32 -2.78
N VAL A 371 -15.28 8.30 -2.68
CA VAL A 371 -14.48 9.38 -2.09
C VAL A 371 -13.56 9.99 -3.15
N ALA A 372 -13.43 11.31 -3.12
CA ALA A 372 -12.48 12.03 -3.97
C ALA A 372 -11.84 13.21 -3.24
N PHE A 373 -10.62 13.54 -3.66
CA PHE A 373 -9.87 14.69 -3.18
C PHE A 373 -9.54 15.61 -4.35
N GLU A 374 -9.86 16.89 -4.21
CA GLU A 374 -9.33 17.94 -5.08
C GLU A 374 -8.32 18.77 -4.31
N TYR A 375 -7.20 19.12 -4.94
CA TYR A 375 -6.20 19.97 -4.32
C TYR A 375 -5.32 20.63 -5.38
N THR A 376 -4.68 21.73 -5.00
CA THR A 376 -3.60 22.34 -5.78
C THR A 376 -2.27 21.90 -5.20
N TRP A 377 -1.42 21.31 -6.04
CA TRP A 377 -0.10 20.86 -5.65
C TRP A 377 0.97 21.73 -6.30
N ASN A 378 1.77 22.38 -5.46
CA ASN A 378 3.01 23.01 -5.89
C ASN A 378 4.08 21.93 -6.01
N ILE A 379 4.32 21.43 -7.23
CA ILE A 379 5.27 20.33 -7.42
C ILE A 379 6.72 20.72 -7.18
N GLN A 380 7.04 22.02 -7.17
CA GLN A 380 8.38 22.51 -6.85
C GLN A 380 8.63 22.48 -5.33
N THR A 381 7.71 23.01 -4.52
CA THR A 381 7.84 23.07 -3.04
C THR A 381 7.26 21.86 -2.31
N GLY A 382 6.48 21.02 -3.00
CA GLY A 382 5.75 19.90 -2.43
C GLY A 382 4.48 20.30 -1.68
N GLU A 383 4.19 21.59 -1.54
CA GLU A 383 3.07 22.11 -0.78
C GLU A 383 1.72 21.78 -1.45
N VAL A 384 0.76 21.33 -0.65
CA VAL A 384 -0.61 21.03 -1.07
C VAL A 384 -1.56 22.04 -0.43
N THR A 385 -2.36 22.72 -1.25
CA THR A 385 -3.29 23.78 -0.82
C THR A 385 -4.66 23.60 -1.46
N GLY A 386 -5.68 24.28 -0.93
CA GLY A 386 -7.04 24.25 -1.48
C GLY A 386 -7.65 22.84 -1.49
N LEU A 387 -7.33 22.04 -0.47
CA LEU A 387 -7.86 20.68 -0.32
C LEU A 387 -9.38 20.73 -0.17
N ARG A 388 -10.09 19.99 -1.01
CA ARG A 388 -11.52 19.72 -0.92
C ARG A 388 -11.75 18.23 -0.85
N LEU A 389 -12.56 17.83 0.12
CA LEU A 389 -13.01 16.45 0.30
C LEU A 389 -14.39 16.30 -0.34
N LEU A 390 -14.52 15.36 -1.27
CA LEU A 390 -15.76 15.12 -2.00
C LEU A 390 -16.27 13.71 -1.72
N LYS A 391 -17.60 13.60 -1.61
CA LYS A 391 -18.30 12.33 -1.46
C LYS A 391 -19.33 12.18 -2.56
N ARG A 392 -19.44 10.98 -3.12
CA ARG A 392 -20.46 10.63 -4.10
C ARG A 392 -21.80 10.47 -3.39
N SER A 393 -22.83 11.14 -3.90
CA SER A 393 -24.19 11.15 -3.35
C SER A 393 -24.99 9.91 -3.69
#